data_AF-A0A5Q4EM73-F1
#
_entry.id   AF-A0A5Q4EM73-F1
#
_cell.length_a   1.000
_cell.length_b   1.000
_cell.length_c   1.000
_cell.angle_alpha   90.00
_cell.angle_beta   90.00
_cell.angle_gamma   90.00
#
_symmetry.space_group_name_H-M   'P 1'
#
loop_
_entity.id
_entity.type
_entity.pdbx_description
1 polymer ?
#
loop_
_entity_poly.entity_id
_entity_poly.type
_entity_poly.pdbx_seq_one_letter_code
_entity_poly.pdbx_strand_id
1 'polypeptide(L)'
;MKQFFLISLLIITIAACSTTDKETMLLTVEVENATFEEAELVYMTDFILYNRETITATQSEDGTFTFEIKPHAPVVANLTLGDKRMGVYLEKGKDLTIVADMEDFDNTLTFQGTLANENTYHRLYMQEMNPVYGRQVFFSKFQTASVEEFVAFTEIMENEFAAHMKAFMDENPISRTFRQYFQTDIIYQLYSSKLSFPLYHRHFNQLEELPQMPEGYYDFLVTAKNLSEEQLRVQSAAGFVNEYLQYFRMNHEDKIPEGLGFAETNLWIAENQLSGKAQAFAKAFSINYMLNFGDFYEAEEAYENFKAENPGQDLTDILTTAYNNALRVKPGNEAPEFTLTDINGEEVSLSDFRNKVVYLDFWASWCGPCMREVP
;
A
#
# COMPACT_ATOMS: atom_id res chain seq x y z
N MET A 1 -51.19 54.02 -28.17
CA MET A 1 -51.46 53.10 -27.05
C MET A 1 -50.92 51.73 -27.45
N LYS A 2 -49.72 51.38 -26.96
CA LYS A 2 -49.02 50.13 -27.24
C LYS A 2 -49.24 49.19 -26.05
N GLN A 3 -49.78 47.99 -26.27
CA GLN A 3 -49.79 46.93 -25.27
C GLN A 3 -48.57 46.04 -25.50
N PHE A 4 -47.68 45.97 -24.50
CA PHE A 4 -46.63 44.98 -24.41
C PHE A 4 -47.15 43.83 -23.53
N PHE A 5 -47.21 42.62 -24.07
CA PHE A 5 -47.38 41.39 -23.30
C PHE A 5 -45.99 40.92 -22.84
N LEU A 6 -45.73 40.96 -21.54
CA LEU A 6 -44.60 40.26 -20.93
C LEU A 6 -44.99 38.78 -20.77
N ILE A 7 -44.28 37.90 -21.47
CA ILE A 7 -44.30 36.45 -21.20
C ILE A 7 -43.16 36.20 -20.21
N SER A 8 -43.50 35.94 -18.96
CA SER A 8 -42.58 35.47 -17.92
C SER A 8 -42.18 34.02 -18.21
N LEU A 9 -40.91 33.79 -18.56
CA LEU A 9 -40.31 32.47 -18.67
C LEU A 9 -40.11 31.90 -17.26
N LEU A 10 -40.91 30.88 -16.91
CA LEU A 10 -40.77 30.14 -15.66
C LEU A 10 -39.62 29.14 -15.84
N ILE A 11 -38.44 29.44 -15.28
CA ILE A 11 -37.32 28.48 -15.20
C ILE A 11 -37.71 27.45 -14.14
N ILE A 12 -38.07 26.25 -14.60
CA ILE A 12 -38.25 25.08 -13.73
C ILE A 12 -36.85 24.53 -13.45
N THR A 13 -36.31 24.86 -12.29
CA THR A 13 -35.15 24.17 -11.72
C THR A 13 -35.57 22.76 -11.32
N ILE A 14 -35.23 21.77 -12.15
CA ILE A 14 -35.29 20.36 -11.76
C ILE A 14 -34.09 20.14 -10.85
N ALA A 15 -34.29 20.26 -9.53
CA ALA A 15 -33.38 19.74 -8.54
C ALA A 15 -33.45 18.21 -8.60
N ALA A 16 -32.55 17.61 -9.39
CA ALA A 16 -32.25 16.18 -9.27
C ALA A 16 -31.50 15.99 -7.94
N CYS A 17 -32.25 15.80 -6.85
CA CYS A 17 -31.72 15.17 -5.65
C CYS A 17 -31.47 13.69 -5.97
N SER A 18 -30.35 13.37 -6.62
CA SER A 18 -29.71 12.09 -6.34
C SER A 18 -29.17 12.21 -4.91
N THR A 19 -29.64 11.37 -4.00
CA THR A 19 -28.97 11.15 -2.73
C THR A 19 -27.61 10.53 -3.06
N THR A 20 -26.62 11.36 -3.35
CA THR A 20 -25.24 10.90 -3.51
C THR A 20 -24.87 10.21 -2.21
N ASP A 21 -24.59 8.91 -2.31
CA ASP A 21 -24.11 8.10 -1.19
C ASP A 21 -22.91 8.84 -0.58
N LYS A 22 -23.03 9.23 0.70
CA LYS A 22 -22.02 10.05 1.39
C LYS A 22 -20.66 9.37 1.49
N GLU A 23 -20.60 8.07 1.21
CA GLU A 23 -19.37 7.30 1.16
C GLU A 23 -18.70 7.32 -0.22
N THR A 24 -19.45 7.64 -1.28
CA THR A 24 -18.93 7.68 -2.65
C THR A 24 -18.26 9.02 -2.91
N MET A 25 -17.04 8.98 -3.44
CA MET A 25 -16.36 10.15 -3.98
C MET A 25 -16.38 10.11 -5.51
N LEU A 26 -16.40 11.30 -6.10
CA LEU A 26 -16.33 11.46 -7.55
C LEU A 26 -14.95 12.01 -7.92
N LEU A 27 -14.24 11.27 -8.76
CA LEU A 27 -13.03 11.76 -9.42
C LEU A 27 -13.35 12.01 -10.89
N THR A 28 -13.19 13.25 -11.31
CA THR A 28 -13.30 13.67 -12.71
C THR A 28 -11.91 14.00 -13.25
N VAL A 29 -11.59 13.52 -14.44
CA VAL A 29 -10.34 13.86 -15.14
C VAL A 29 -10.68 14.46 -16.49
N GLU A 30 -10.40 15.75 -16.64
CA GLU A 30 -10.60 16.53 -17.87
C GLU A 30 -9.25 16.65 -18.56
N VAL A 31 -9.10 16.03 -19.74
CA VAL A 31 -7.84 16.06 -20.49
C VAL A 31 -8.01 16.58 -21.90
N GLU A 32 -7.11 17.47 -22.29
CA GLU A 32 -6.95 17.89 -23.68
C GLU A 32 -5.89 17.02 -24.38
N ASN A 33 -6.01 16.87 -25.70
CA ASN A 33 -5.05 16.14 -26.55
C ASN A 33 -4.77 14.67 -26.16
N ALA A 34 -5.75 13.99 -25.54
CA ALA A 34 -5.62 12.58 -25.20
C ALA A 34 -5.52 11.68 -26.45
N THR A 35 -4.64 10.68 -26.39
CA THR A 35 -4.43 9.67 -27.44
C THR A 35 -4.86 8.27 -27.00
N PHE A 36 -5.64 8.19 -25.93
CA PHE A 36 -6.14 6.98 -25.28
C PHE A 36 -7.62 7.15 -24.94
N GLU A 37 -8.37 6.05 -24.95
CA GLU A 37 -9.82 6.05 -24.67
C GLU A 37 -10.14 5.48 -23.28
N GLU A 38 -9.17 4.87 -22.60
CA GLU A 38 -9.33 4.25 -21.28
C GLU A 38 -8.32 4.82 -20.27
N ALA A 39 -8.81 5.10 -19.07
CA ALA A 39 -8.01 5.48 -17.91
C ALA A 39 -8.20 4.46 -16.79
N GLU A 40 -7.16 4.23 -15.99
CA GLU A 40 -7.18 3.24 -14.92
C GLU A 40 -6.80 3.89 -13.58
N LEU A 41 -7.53 3.53 -12.52
CA LEU A 41 -7.25 3.92 -11.15
C LEU A 41 -7.08 2.67 -10.29
N VAL A 42 -5.93 2.55 -9.60
CA VAL A 42 -5.61 1.38 -8.77
C VAL A 42 -5.21 1.80 -7.36
N TYR A 43 -5.82 1.22 -6.34
CA TYR A 43 -5.42 1.42 -4.95
C TYR A 43 -5.52 0.15 -4.11
N MET A 44 -4.71 0.08 -3.06
CA MET A 44 -4.69 -1.05 -2.13
C MET A 44 -5.91 -1.00 -1.20
N THR A 45 -6.55 -2.14 -0.99
CA THR A 45 -7.70 -2.28 -0.07
C THR A 45 -7.31 -2.95 1.24
N ASP A 46 -6.27 -3.79 1.24
CA ASP A 46 -5.64 -4.30 2.44
C ASP A 46 -4.15 -4.62 2.21
N PHE A 47 -3.37 -4.64 3.29
CA PHE A 47 -1.91 -4.83 3.25
C PHE A 47 -1.46 -6.22 3.74
N ILE A 48 -2.39 -7.14 4.03
CA ILE A 48 -2.08 -8.49 4.50
C ILE A 48 -2.10 -9.47 3.32
N LEU A 49 -3.15 -9.40 2.51
CA LEU A 49 -3.33 -10.17 1.28
C LEU A 49 -2.85 -9.41 0.05
N TYR A 50 -2.48 -8.13 0.22
CA TYR A 50 -2.11 -7.23 -0.86
C TYR A 50 -3.23 -7.07 -1.91
N ASN A 51 -4.49 -7.11 -1.49
CA ASN A 51 -5.60 -6.88 -2.41
C ASN A 51 -5.62 -5.42 -2.87
N ARG A 52 -6.06 -5.24 -4.10
CA ARG A 52 -6.22 -3.95 -4.76
C ARG A 52 -7.57 -3.88 -5.45
N GLU A 53 -8.11 -2.68 -5.51
CA GLU A 53 -9.23 -2.36 -6.37
C GLU A 53 -8.68 -1.71 -7.65
N THR A 54 -9.30 -2.06 -8.79
CA THR A 54 -8.96 -1.49 -10.10
C THR A 54 -10.26 -1.00 -10.72
N ILE A 55 -10.31 0.30 -10.98
CA ILE A 55 -11.46 0.98 -11.56
C ILE A 55 -11.01 1.55 -12.90
N THR A 56 -11.76 1.29 -13.95
CA THR A 56 -11.50 1.82 -15.28
C THR A 56 -12.60 2.79 -15.67
N ALA A 57 -12.22 3.82 -16.43
CA ALA A 57 -13.14 4.78 -17.01
C ALA A 57 -12.84 4.93 -18.50
N THR A 58 -13.90 4.96 -19.31
CA THR A 58 -13.82 5.26 -20.74
C THR A 58 -14.05 6.76 -20.95
N GLN A 59 -13.34 7.35 -21.90
CA GLN A 59 -13.49 8.76 -22.24
C GLN A 59 -14.90 9.08 -22.74
N SER A 60 -15.48 10.18 -22.25
CA SER A 60 -16.74 10.74 -22.73
C SER A 60 -16.54 11.58 -23.99
N GLU A 61 -17.62 11.91 -24.71
CA GLU A 61 -17.55 12.72 -25.95
C GLU A 61 -16.91 14.10 -25.74
N ASP A 62 -16.96 14.65 -24.52
CA ASP A 62 -16.36 15.93 -24.15
C ASP A 62 -14.90 15.82 -23.69
N GLY A 63 -14.30 14.63 -23.76
CA GLY A 63 -12.91 14.38 -23.39
C GLY A 63 -12.71 13.97 -21.92
N THR A 64 -13.79 13.83 -21.14
CA THR A 64 -13.73 13.61 -19.70
C THR A 64 -13.74 12.13 -19.31
N PHE A 65 -12.98 11.77 -18.27
CA PHE A 65 -13.08 10.48 -17.57
C PHE A 65 -13.73 10.69 -16.20
N THR A 66 -14.58 9.75 -15.79
CA THR A 66 -15.25 9.83 -14.49
C THR A 66 -15.14 8.51 -13.74
N PHE A 67 -14.69 8.57 -12.49
CA PHE A 67 -14.57 7.43 -11.59
C PHE A 67 -15.48 7.65 -10.38
N GLU A 68 -16.37 6.68 -10.14
CA GLU A 68 -17.11 6.57 -8.88
C GLU A 68 -16.35 5.62 -7.95
N ILE A 69 -15.89 6.12 -6.80
CA ILE A 69 -14.96 5.41 -5.94
C ILE A 69 -15.52 5.38 -4.51
N LYS A 70 -15.37 4.24 -3.81
CA LYS A 70 -15.78 4.09 -2.41
C LYS A 70 -14.57 3.69 -1.55
N PRO A 71 -13.56 4.57 -1.41
CA PRO A 71 -12.32 4.17 -0.76
C PRO A 71 -12.59 3.86 0.72
N HIS A 72 -12.21 2.68 1.23
CA HIS A 72 -12.53 2.29 2.62
C HIS A 72 -11.90 3.21 3.68
N ALA A 73 -10.81 3.89 3.33
CA ALA A 73 -10.08 4.87 4.15
C ALA A 73 -9.40 5.90 3.22
N PRO A 74 -8.86 7.01 3.75
CA PRO A 74 -7.97 7.87 2.99
C PRO A 74 -6.84 7.06 2.33
N VAL A 75 -6.62 7.28 1.04
CA VAL A 75 -5.67 6.48 0.26
C VAL A 75 -5.07 7.28 -0.88
N VAL A 76 -3.82 6.97 -1.25
CA VAL A 76 -3.23 7.44 -2.51
C VAL A 76 -3.40 6.33 -3.55
N ALA A 77 -4.22 6.60 -4.57
CA ALA A 77 -4.41 5.72 -5.72
C ALA A 77 -3.44 6.06 -6.85
N ASN A 78 -3.06 5.07 -7.65
CA ASN A 78 -2.30 5.27 -8.87
C ASN A 78 -3.29 5.48 -10.02
N LEU A 79 -3.30 6.69 -10.58
CA LEU A 79 -4.04 7.03 -11.79
C LEU A 79 -3.11 6.88 -12.99
N THR A 80 -3.55 6.11 -14.00
CA THR A 80 -2.88 5.92 -15.29
C THR A 80 -3.70 6.57 -16.40
N LEU A 81 -3.04 7.47 -17.15
CA LEU A 81 -3.60 8.22 -18.28
C LEU A 81 -2.66 8.02 -19.48
N GLY A 82 -2.93 7.02 -20.32
CA GLY A 82 -2.01 6.64 -21.40
C GLY A 82 -0.63 6.21 -20.89
N ASP A 83 0.41 6.97 -21.23
CA ASP A 83 1.79 6.76 -20.76
C ASP A 83 2.08 7.42 -19.40
N LYS A 84 1.18 8.28 -18.90
CA LYS A 84 1.35 9.02 -17.65
C LYS A 84 0.82 8.22 -16.47
N ARG A 85 1.53 8.33 -15.34
CA ARG A 85 1.12 7.76 -14.05
C ARG A 85 1.35 8.75 -12.94
N MET A 86 0.37 8.90 -12.06
CA MET A 86 0.47 9.79 -10.90
C MET A 86 -0.26 9.22 -9.69
N GLY A 87 0.22 9.56 -8.49
CA GLY A 87 -0.50 9.30 -7.25
C GLY A 87 -1.55 10.38 -6.99
N VAL A 88 -2.76 9.95 -6.61
CA VAL A 88 -3.92 10.81 -6.34
C VAL A 88 -4.46 10.48 -4.96
N TYR A 89 -4.51 11.47 -4.06
CA TYR A 89 -5.11 11.32 -2.74
C TYR A 89 -6.64 11.35 -2.86
N LEU A 90 -7.27 10.35 -2.25
CA LEU A 90 -8.69 10.06 -2.28
C LEU A 90 -9.25 9.99 -0.86
N GLU A 91 -10.45 10.53 -0.66
CA GLU A 91 -11.16 10.50 0.61
C GLU A 91 -12.67 10.41 0.37
N LYS A 92 -13.37 9.61 1.17
CA LYS A 92 -14.81 9.36 1.04
C LYS A 92 -15.64 10.64 1.09
N GLY A 93 -16.68 10.70 0.25
CA GLY A 93 -17.63 11.80 0.24
C GLY A 93 -17.03 13.15 -0.18
N LYS A 94 -15.84 13.12 -0.78
CA LYS A 94 -15.18 14.29 -1.38
C LYS A 94 -15.32 14.27 -2.90
N ASP A 95 -14.83 15.32 -3.52
CA ASP A 95 -14.75 15.48 -4.95
C ASP A 95 -13.36 15.99 -5.34
N LEU A 96 -12.90 15.55 -6.50
CA LEU A 96 -11.66 15.98 -7.11
C LEU A 96 -11.86 16.06 -8.62
N THR A 97 -11.54 17.20 -9.21
CA THR A 97 -11.35 17.33 -10.65
C THR A 97 -9.88 17.54 -10.95
N ILE A 98 -9.34 16.72 -11.85
CA ILE A 98 -7.99 16.84 -12.39
C ILE A 98 -8.12 17.42 -13.79
N VAL A 99 -7.42 18.52 -14.08
CA VAL A 99 -7.39 19.13 -15.41
C VAL A 99 -5.95 19.12 -15.93
N ALA A 100 -5.72 18.62 -17.14
CA ALA A 100 -4.38 18.60 -17.76
C ALA A 100 -4.44 18.60 -19.29
N ASP A 101 -3.39 19.11 -19.94
CA ASP A 101 -3.12 18.90 -21.36
C ASP A 101 -2.11 17.74 -21.50
N MET A 102 -2.44 16.71 -22.27
CA MET A 102 -1.54 15.56 -22.42
C MET A 102 -0.26 15.89 -23.21
N GLU A 103 -0.22 16.97 -24.01
CA GLU A 103 1.00 17.44 -24.67
C GLU A 103 1.97 18.14 -23.70
N ASP A 104 1.45 18.74 -22.62
CA ASP A 104 2.22 19.46 -21.60
C ASP A 104 1.75 19.12 -20.17
N PHE A 105 1.68 17.82 -19.89
CA PHE A 105 1.05 17.28 -18.69
C PHE A 105 1.61 17.89 -17.39
N ASP A 106 2.93 17.90 -17.25
CA ASP A 106 3.59 18.31 -16.00
C ASP A 106 3.47 19.81 -15.70
N ASN A 107 3.17 20.67 -16.68
CA ASN A 107 3.01 22.11 -16.44
C ASN A 107 1.54 22.54 -16.38
N THR A 108 0.64 21.80 -17.03
CA THR A 108 -0.79 22.14 -17.13
C THR A 108 -1.66 21.44 -16.09
N LEU A 109 -1.17 20.35 -15.50
CA LEU A 109 -1.90 19.60 -14.48
C LEU A 109 -2.34 20.53 -13.33
N THR A 110 -3.62 20.53 -13.00
CA THR A 110 -4.20 21.28 -11.87
C THR A 110 -5.28 20.46 -11.17
N PHE A 111 -5.59 20.84 -9.94
CA PHE A 111 -6.57 20.16 -9.11
C PHE A 111 -7.66 21.14 -8.68
N GLN A 112 -8.91 20.70 -8.74
CA GLN A 112 -10.09 21.45 -8.31
C GLN A 112 -10.98 20.56 -7.43
N GLY A 113 -11.95 21.16 -6.74
CA GLY A 113 -12.84 20.44 -5.83
C GLY A 113 -12.35 20.43 -4.38
N THR A 114 -13.00 19.63 -3.54
CA THR A 114 -12.73 19.61 -2.09
C THR A 114 -11.38 19.00 -1.69
N LEU A 115 -10.71 18.26 -2.59
CA LEU A 115 -9.36 17.70 -2.37
C LEU A 115 -8.26 18.40 -3.18
N ALA A 116 -8.53 19.60 -3.71
CA ALA A 116 -7.60 20.33 -4.57
C ALA A 116 -6.25 20.62 -3.88
N ASN A 117 -6.29 21.14 -2.65
CA ASN A 117 -5.07 21.52 -1.93
C ASN A 117 -4.25 20.30 -1.51
N GLU A 118 -4.90 19.24 -1.06
CA GLU A 118 -4.27 17.97 -0.69
C GLU A 118 -3.50 17.35 -1.86
N ASN A 119 -4.13 17.29 -3.04
CA ASN A 119 -3.49 16.73 -4.24
C ASN A 119 -2.43 17.67 -4.83
N THR A 120 -2.62 18.98 -4.71
CA THR A 120 -1.59 19.99 -5.04
C THR A 120 -0.35 19.78 -4.17
N TYR A 121 -0.52 19.61 -2.86
CA TYR A 121 0.59 19.34 -1.95
C TYR A 121 1.26 18.00 -2.23
N HIS A 122 0.48 16.94 -2.45
CA HIS A 122 1.00 15.62 -2.79
C HIS A 122 1.93 15.69 -4.01
N ARG A 123 1.51 16.36 -5.07
CA ARG A 123 2.35 16.58 -6.26
C ARG A 123 3.58 17.43 -5.95
N LEU A 124 3.44 18.53 -5.22
CA LEU A 124 4.55 19.40 -4.84
C LEU A 124 5.62 18.61 -4.08
N TYR A 125 5.21 17.77 -3.12
CA TYR A 125 6.10 16.85 -2.41
C TYR A 125 6.81 15.90 -3.38
N MET A 126 6.08 15.31 -4.34
CA MET A 126 6.68 14.41 -5.33
C MET A 126 7.69 15.11 -6.27
N GLN A 127 7.52 16.41 -6.52
CA GLN A 127 8.43 17.19 -7.37
C GLN A 127 9.65 17.70 -6.60
N GLU A 128 9.49 18.13 -5.35
CA GLU A 128 10.53 18.83 -4.60
C GLU A 128 11.26 17.93 -3.59
N MET A 129 10.51 17.09 -2.88
CA MET A 129 11.06 16.29 -1.77
C MET A 129 11.45 14.88 -2.22
N ASN A 130 10.62 14.21 -3.03
CA ASN A 130 10.89 12.83 -3.45
C ASN A 130 12.21 12.64 -4.25
N PRO A 131 12.69 13.58 -5.08
CA PRO A 131 14.02 13.46 -5.69
C PRO A 131 15.19 13.50 -4.69
N VAL A 132 14.96 14.05 -3.49
CA VAL A 132 15.97 14.22 -2.43
C VAL A 132 15.83 13.14 -1.34
N TYR A 133 14.60 12.74 -1.03
CA TYR A 133 14.27 11.85 0.10
C TYR A 133 13.43 10.63 -0.29
N GLY A 134 13.25 10.39 -1.58
CA GLY A 134 12.51 9.25 -2.08
C GLY A 134 13.24 7.93 -1.88
N ARG A 135 12.51 6.82 -2.09
CA ARG A 135 12.99 5.45 -1.90
C ARG A 135 14.35 5.17 -2.59
N GLN A 136 14.54 5.65 -3.82
CA GLN A 136 15.78 5.43 -4.57
C GLN A 136 16.99 6.12 -3.92
N VAL A 137 16.79 7.29 -3.31
CA VAL A 137 17.85 8.00 -2.60
C VAL A 137 18.23 7.23 -1.34
N PHE A 138 17.26 6.74 -0.58
CA PHE A 138 17.53 5.88 0.58
C PHE A 138 18.32 4.62 0.20
N PHE A 139 17.92 3.91 -0.86
CA PHE A 139 18.68 2.76 -1.35
C PHE A 139 20.13 3.12 -1.73
N SER A 140 20.33 4.26 -2.39
CA SER A 140 21.69 4.75 -2.67
C SER A 140 22.45 5.04 -1.37
N LYS A 141 21.81 5.68 -0.38
CA LYS A 141 22.44 5.99 0.91
C LYS A 141 22.80 4.75 1.71
N PHE A 142 22.01 3.68 1.62
CA PHE A 142 22.36 2.38 2.24
C PHE A 142 23.69 1.86 1.70
N GLN A 143 23.98 2.08 0.42
CA GLN A 143 25.24 1.73 -0.20
C GLN A 143 26.38 2.68 0.18
N THR A 144 26.13 3.99 0.09
CA THR A 144 27.23 4.97 -0.01
C THR A 144 27.50 5.78 1.26
N ALA A 145 26.55 5.89 2.19
CA ALA A 145 26.68 6.76 3.35
C ALA A 145 27.39 6.04 4.52
N SER A 146 28.20 6.77 5.29
CA SER A 146 28.59 6.32 6.63
C SER A 146 27.39 6.29 7.58
N VAL A 147 27.54 5.68 8.75
CA VAL A 147 26.51 5.69 9.80
C VAL A 147 26.14 7.12 10.19
N GLU A 148 27.14 7.97 10.44
CA GLU A 148 26.95 9.37 10.83
C GLU A 148 26.27 10.18 9.74
N GLU A 149 26.69 9.99 8.48
CA GLU A 149 26.08 10.65 7.32
C GLU A 149 24.62 10.25 7.14
N PHE A 150 24.30 8.96 7.33
CA PHE A 150 22.93 8.47 7.23
C PHE A 150 22.05 9.03 8.35
N VAL A 151 22.56 9.04 9.59
CA VAL A 151 21.84 9.61 10.75
C VAL A 151 21.54 11.09 10.50
N ALA A 152 22.54 11.88 10.13
CA ALA A 152 22.37 13.30 9.81
C ALA A 152 21.37 13.51 8.66
N PHE A 153 21.45 12.68 7.61
CA PHE A 153 20.50 12.73 6.49
C PHE A 153 19.05 12.51 6.95
N THR A 154 18.81 11.54 7.83
CA THR A 154 17.46 11.28 8.36
C THR A 154 16.92 12.42 9.23
N GLU A 155 17.76 13.06 10.03
CA GLU A 155 17.35 14.21 10.86
C GLU A 155 17.04 15.45 10.02
N ILE A 156 17.81 15.69 8.95
CA ILE A 156 17.55 16.78 8.01
C ILE A 156 16.21 16.54 7.30
N MET A 157 15.95 15.32 6.83
CA MET A 157 14.68 14.97 6.17
C MET A 157 13.46 15.30 7.03
N GLU A 158 13.47 14.91 8.31
CA GLU A 158 12.32 15.18 9.22
C GLU A 158 12.04 16.68 9.33
N ASN A 159 13.10 17.48 9.51
CA ASN A 159 12.99 18.93 9.66
C ASN A 159 12.54 19.61 8.37
N GLU A 160 13.09 19.21 7.22
CA GLU A 160 12.72 19.76 5.91
C GLU A 160 11.30 19.39 5.53
N PHE A 161 10.86 18.16 5.79
CA PHE A 161 9.47 17.75 5.56
C PHE A 161 8.48 18.57 6.42
N ALA A 162 8.78 18.75 7.71
CA ALA A 162 7.94 19.55 8.59
C ALA A 162 7.86 21.01 8.13
N ALA A 163 8.99 21.59 7.73
CA ALA A 163 9.05 22.96 7.20
C ALA A 163 8.31 23.11 5.86
N HIS A 164 8.48 22.14 4.95
CA HIS A 164 7.84 22.10 3.64
C HIS A 164 6.31 22.05 3.74
N MET A 165 5.79 21.11 4.54
CA MET A 165 4.36 21.01 4.82
C MET A 165 3.83 22.30 5.44
N LYS A 166 4.52 22.83 6.45
CA LYS A 166 4.09 24.06 7.14
C LYS A 166 4.03 25.25 6.17
N ALA A 167 5.03 25.42 5.32
CA ALA A 167 5.09 26.52 4.36
C ALA A 167 3.90 26.47 3.39
N PHE A 168 3.54 25.28 2.88
CA PHE A 168 2.35 25.13 2.03
C PHE A 168 1.06 25.46 2.79
N MET A 169 0.95 24.99 4.04
CA MET A 169 -0.22 25.18 4.89
C MET A 169 -0.50 26.63 5.28
N ASP A 170 0.53 27.49 5.31
CA ASP A 170 0.37 28.90 5.68
C ASP A 170 -0.52 29.66 4.67
N GLU A 171 -0.58 29.19 3.42
CA GLU A 171 -1.38 29.78 2.33
C GLU A 171 -2.53 28.86 1.86
N ASN A 172 -2.39 27.54 2.04
CA ASN A 172 -3.30 26.55 1.48
C ASN A 172 -3.85 25.64 2.59
N PRO A 173 -5.11 25.81 3.02
CA PRO A 173 -5.70 24.95 4.04
C PRO A 173 -5.82 23.52 3.52
N ILE A 174 -5.24 22.58 4.25
CA ILE A 174 -5.41 21.14 4.05
C ILE A 174 -6.15 20.54 5.25
N SER A 175 -6.88 19.45 5.03
CA SER A 175 -7.64 18.78 6.08
C SER A 175 -6.76 18.15 7.16
N ARG A 176 -7.32 17.94 8.35
CA ARG A 176 -6.63 17.19 9.43
C ARG A 176 -6.37 15.75 9.00
N THR A 177 -7.34 15.12 8.33
CA THR A 177 -7.26 13.75 7.82
C THR A 177 -6.05 13.57 6.91
N PHE A 178 -5.91 14.42 5.89
CA PHE A 178 -4.77 14.38 4.99
C PHE A 178 -3.44 14.60 5.71
N ARG A 179 -3.36 15.57 6.62
CA ARG A 179 -2.12 15.79 7.41
C ARG A 179 -1.71 14.54 8.17
N GLN A 180 -2.65 13.90 8.86
CA GLN A 180 -2.37 12.69 9.63
C GLN A 180 -1.96 11.53 8.72
N TYR A 181 -2.69 11.33 7.61
CA TYR A 181 -2.36 10.31 6.61
C TYR A 181 -0.95 10.52 6.04
N PHE A 182 -0.67 11.72 5.52
CA PHE A 182 0.57 12.00 4.81
C PHE A 182 1.78 12.05 5.75
N GLN A 183 1.63 12.62 6.95
CA GLN A 183 2.70 12.56 7.97
C GLN A 183 2.98 11.13 8.41
N THR A 184 1.93 10.30 8.57
CA THR A 184 2.10 8.87 8.86
C THR A 184 2.86 8.20 7.71
N ASP A 185 2.48 8.47 6.46
CA ASP A 185 3.12 7.83 5.32
C ASP A 185 4.63 8.12 5.28
N ILE A 186 5.01 9.40 5.34
CA ILE A 186 6.41 9.82 5.27
C ILE A 186 7.22 9.34 6.48
N ILE A 187 6.69 9.47 7.70
CA ILE A 187 7.45 9.13 8.91
C ILE A 187 7.72 7.61 9.00
N TYR A 188 6.77 6.77 8.56
CA TYR A 188 6.97 5.32 8.59
C TYR A 188 7.82 4.81 7.42
N GLN A 189 7.88 5.52 6.28
CA GLN A 189 8.92 5.26 5.27
C GLN A 189 10.32 5.54 5.83
N LEU A 190 10.47 6.64 6.58
CA LEU A 190 11.71 6.98 7.26
C LEU A 190 12.08 5.94 8.33
N TYR A 191 11.15 5.58 9.22
CA TYR A 191 11.40 4.58 10.26
C TYR A 191 11.77 3.21 9.68
N SER A 192 11.09 2.79 8.63
CA SER A 192 11.43 1.56 7.89
C SER A 192 12.85 1.64 7.32
N SER A 193 13.22 2.79 6.75
CA SER A 193 14.58 3.02 6.22
C SER A 193 15.65 3.01 7.31
N LYS A 194 15.35 3.53 8.51
CA LYS A 194 16.24 3.45 9.68
C LYS A 194 16.45 2.01 10.14
N LEU A 195 15.39 1.18 10.18
CA LEU A 195 15.52 -0.24 10.53
C LEU A 195 16.29 -1.04 9.47
N SER A 196 16.09 -0.71 8.20
CA SER A 196 16.74 -1.36 7.07
C SER A 196 18.23 -1.02 6.94
N PHE A 197 18.63 0.22 7.26
CA PHE A 197 19.98 0.72 6.97
C PHE A 197 21.12 -0.20 7.44
N PRO A 198 21.21 -0.66 8.71
CA PRO A 198 22.33 -1.48 9.16
C PRO A 198 22.48 -2.78 8.34
N LEU A 199 21.35 -3.39 7.95
CA LEU A 199 21.32 -4.64 7.21
C LEU A 199 21.78 -4.46 5.78
N TYR A 200 21.22 -3.48 5.08
CA TYR A 200 21.58 -3.19 3.70
C TYR A 200 23.00 -2.64 3.61
N HIS A 201 23.41 -1.81 4.56
CA HIS A 201 24.75 -1.27 4.62
C HIS A 201 25.80 -2.38 4.79
N ARG A 202 25.57 -3.33 5.71
CA ARG A 202 26.39 -4.54 5.84
C ARG A 202 26.44 -5.33 4.54
N HIS A 203 25.28 -5.60 3.93
CA HIS A 203 25.18 -6.40 2.71
C HIS A 203 25.94 -5.77 1.54
N PHE A 204 25.70 -4.49 1.25
CA PHE A 204 26.31 -3.81 0.11
C PHE A 204 27.81 -3.54 0.27
N ASN A 205 28.26 -3.33 1.51
CA ASN A 205 29.68 -3.08 1.80
C ASN A 205 30.44 -4.35 2.24
N GLN A 206 29.79 -5.52 2.20
CA GLN A 206 30.38 -6.81 2.53
C GLN A 206 31.03 -6.84 3.93
N LEU A 207 30.38 -6.20 4.90
CA LEU A 207 30.87 -6.17 6.28
C LEU A 207 30.57 -7.51 6.97
N GLU A 208 31.48 -7.98 7.83
CA GLU A 208 31.29 -9.21 8.60
C GLU A 208 30.19 -9.04 9.66
N GLU A 209 30.21 -7.91 10.36
CA GLU A 209 29.25 -7.57 11.42
C GLU A 209 28.34 -6.40 10.99
N LEU A 210 27.25 -6.20 11.74
CA LEU A 210 26.42 -5.00 11.56
C LEU A 210 27.19 -3.75 11.98
N PRO A 211 26.99 -2.61 11.29
CA PRO A 211 27.62 -1.36 11.72
C PRO A 211 27.16 -0.97 13.13
N GLN A 212 28.08 -0.42 13.91
CA GLN A 212 27.75 0.12 15.24
C GLN A 212 26.89 1.38 15.07
N MET A 213 25.68 1.34 15.63
CA MET A 213 24.77 2.48 15.60
C MET A 213 24.99 3.41 16.80
N PRO A 214 24.81 4.74 16.65
CA PRO A 214 24.96 5.67 17.76
C PRO A 214 23.91 5.44 18.85
N GLU A 215 24.23 5.89 20.06
CA GLU A 215 23.27 5.89 21.17
C GLU A 215 22.00 6.67 20.78
N GLY A 216 20.83 6.13 21.15
CA GLY A 216 19.54 6.72 20.84
C GLY A 216 19.02 6.48 19.41
N TYR A 217 19.79 5.82 18.53
CA TYR A 217 19.37 5.59 17.13
C TYR A 217 17.98 4.94 17.01
N TYR A 218 17.67 4.02 17.91
CA TYR A 218 16.43 3.24 17.94
C TYR A 218 15.34 3.80 18.87
N ASP A 219 15.54 4.98 19.48
CA ASP A 219 14.60 5.53 20.48
C ASP A 219 13.19 5.77 19.91
N PHE A 220 13.09 6.01 18.61
CA PHE A 220 11.80 6.16 17.91
C PHE A 220 10.91 4.91 18.07
N LEU A 221 11.47 3.72 18.28
CA LEU A 221 10.73 2.47 18.46
C LEU A 221 9.88 2.45 19.73
N VAL A 222 10.17 3.29 20.73
CA VAL A 222 9.36 3.42 21.95
C VAL A 222 7.91 3.76 21.60
N THR A 223 7.73 4.61 20.58
CA THR A 223 6.41 5.06 20.13
C THR A 223 6.00 4.38 18.82
N ALA A 224 6.91 4.28 17.84
CA ALA A 224 6.60 3.86 16.47
C ALA A 224 6.01 2.45 16.36
N LYS A 225 6.33 1.54 17.29
CA LYS A 225 5.81 0.16 17.24
C LYS A 225 4.35 0.02 17.67
N ASN A 226 3.77 1.03 18.33
CA ASN A 226 2.41 0.99 18.86
C ASN A 226 1.43 1.72 17.93
N LEU A 227 1.28 1.22 16.71
CA LEU A 227 0.44 1.85 15.69
C LEU A 227 -1.07 1.78 16.03
N SER A 228 -1.77 2.87 15.74
CA SER A 228 -3.23 2.91 15.78
C SER A 228 -3.85 2.21 14.57
N GLU A 229 -5.15 1.93 14.65
CA GLU A 229 -5.91 1.39 13.51
C GLU A 229 -5.86 2.31 12.29
N GLU A 230 -5.96 3.63 12.49
CA GLU A 230 -5.88 4.63 11.42
C GLU A 230 -4.50 4.60 10.74
N GLN A 231 -3.42 4.46 11.52
CA GLN A 231 -2.06 4.38 10.97
C GLN A 231 -1.85 3.09 10.17
N LEU A 232 -2.41 1.96 10.62
CA LEU A 232 -2.32 0.68 9.90
C LEU A 232 -3.08 0.67 8.56
N ARG A 233 -3.90 1.69 8.28
CA ARG A 233 -4.53 1.91 6.97
C ARG A 233 -3.62 2.69 6.01
N VAL A 234 -2.42 3.10 6.44
CA VAL A 234 -1.39 3.73 5.62
C VAL A 234 -0.33 2.69 5.24
N GLN A 235 -0.01 2.59 3.95
CA GLN A 235 0.83 1.52 3.41
C GLN A 235 2.21 1.41 4.10
N SER A 236 2.90 2.53 4.30
CA SER A 236 4.24 2.50 4.91
C SER A 236 4.21 2.11 6.39
N ALA A 237 3.18 2.51 7.12
CA ALA A 237 2.97 2.17 8.52
C ALA A 237 2.61 0.68 8.70
N ALA A 238 1.75 0.14 7.84
CA ALA A 238 1.49 -1.29 7.77
C ALA A 238 2.77 -2.08 7.43
N GLY A 239 3.54 -1.61 6.44
CA GLY A 239 4.83 -2.20 6.06
C GLY A 239 5.86 -2.17 7.19
N PHE A 240 5.89 -1.10 7.97
CA PHE A 240 6.80 -0.96 9.11
C PHE A 240 6.62 -2.04 10.17
N VAL A 241 5.40 -2.59 10.36
CA VAL A 241 5.19 -3.71 11.28
C VAL A 241 6.08 -4.90 10.90
N ASN A 242 6.16 -5.21 9.61
CA ASN A 242 6.98 -6.31 9.10
C ASN A 242 8.48 -6.02 9.26
N GLU A 243 8.89 -4.79 8.99
CA GLU A 243 10.28 -4.33 9.22
C GLU A 243 10.65 -4.40 10.69
N TYR A 244 9.73 -4.10 11.61
CA TYR A 244 9.94 -4.25 13.05
C TYR A 244 10.13 -5.72 13.46
N LEU A 245 9.32 -6.63 12.92
CA LEU A 245 9.49 -8.07 13.16
C LEU A 245 10.87 -8.54 12.69
N GLN A 246 11.32 -8.10 11.51
CA GLN A 246 12.66 -8.41 11.00
C GLN A 246 13.76 -7.82 11.87
N TYR A 247 13.66 -6.55 12.21
CA TYR A 247 14.59 -5.88 13.12
C TYR A 247 14.75 -6.66 14.41
N PHE A 248 13.63 -7.06 15.04
CA PHE A 248 13.67 -7.76 16.32
C PHE A 248 14.35 -9.13 16.19
N ARG A 249 14.01 -9.92 15.17
CA ARG A 249 14.68 -11.22 14.91
C ARG A 249 16.19 -11.08 14.78
N MET A 250 16.65 -10.04 14.12
CA MET A 250 18.07 -9.87 13.80
C MET A 250 18.89 -9.25 14.92
N ASN A 251 18.28 -8.47 15.81
CA ASN A 251 19.00 -7.73 16.85
C ASN A 251 18.75 -8.26 18.27
N HIS A 252 17.75 -9.14 18.44
CA HIS A 252 17.34 -9.67 19.73
C HIS A 252 17.08 -11.18 19.68
N GLU A 253 17.85 -11.91 18.87
CA GLU A 253 17.79 -13.37 18.77
C GLU A 253 17.97 -14.04 20.14
N ASP A 254 18.80 -13.45 21.01
CA ASP A 254 19.04 -13.89 22.40
C ASP A 254 17.77 -13.91 23.27
N LYS A 255 16.73 -13.16 22.88
CA LYS A 255 15.45 -13.09 23.60
C LYS A 255 14.40 -14.05 23.03
N ILE A 256 14.64 -14.61 21.85
CA ILE A 256 13.67 -15.44 21.14
C ILE A 256 13.85 -16.89 21.63
N PRO A 257 12.76 -17.61 21.95
CA PRO A 257 12.85 -19.03 22.31
C PRO A 257 13.49 -19.86 21.19
N GLU A 258 14.37 -20.78 21.56
CA GLU A 258 14.96 -21.73 20.61
C GLU A 258 13.89 -22.67 20.02
N GLY A 259 14.10 -23.09 18.76
CA GLY A 259 13.29 -24.10 18.10
C GLY A 259 12.03 -23.59 17.40
N LEU A 260 11.76 -22.28 17.43
CA LEU A 260 10.66 -21.67 16.67
C LEU A 260 11.03 -21.52 15.18
N GLY A 261 10.11 -21.90 14.30
CA GLY A 261 10.16 -21.57 12.88
C GLY A 261 9.94 -20.07 12.61
N PHE A 262 10.07 -19.66 11.36
CA PHE A 262 9.99 -18.24 10.97
C PHE A 262 8.67 -17.58 11.38
N ALA A 263 7.54 -18.20 11.09
CA ALA A 263 6.23 -17.63 11.37
C ALA A 263 5.89 -17.69 12.87
N GLU A 264 6.26 -18.77 13.56
CA GLU A 264 6.10 -18.91 15.01
C GLU A 264 6.92 -17.87 15.76
N THR A 265 8.15 -17.60 15.28
CA THR A 265 8.98 -16.50 15.77
C THR A 265 8.27 -15.16 15.61
N ASN A 266 7.63 -14.89 14.47
CA ASN A 266 6.89 -13.64 14.25
C ASN A 266 5.67 -13.52 15.15
N LEU A 267 4.93 -14.61 15.36
CA LEU A 267 3.82 -14.65 16.30
C LEU A 267 4.29 -14.37 17.73
N TRP A 268 5.42 -14.98 18.14
CA TRP A 268 6.00 -14.73 19.45
C TRP A 268 6.43 -13.26 19.61
N ILE A 269 7.07 -12.66 18.61
CA ILE A 269 7.46 -11.25 18.64
C ILE A 269 6.21 -10.37 18.71
N ALA A 270 5.17 -10.64 17.91
CA ALA A 270 3.92 -9.90 17.95
C ALA A 270 3.29 -9.94 19.36
N GLU A 271 3.25 -11.12 19.98
CA GLU A 271 2.66 -11.30 21.30
C GLU A 271 3.45 -10.59 22.41
N ASN A 272 4.78 -10.58 22.32
CA ASN A 272 5.65 -10.11 23.41
C ASN A 272 6.17 -8.67 23.23
N GLN A 273 6.18 -8.14 22.01
CA GLN A 273 6.84 -6.88 21.68
C GLN A 273 5.89 -5.82 21.14
N LEU A 274 4.73 -6.21 20.63
CA LEU A 274 3.71 -5.31 20.13
C LEU A 274 2.50 -5.33 21.08
N SER A 275 1.59 -4.36 20.90
CA SER A 275 0.34 -4.32 21.63
C SER A 275 -0.79 -3.77 20.76
N GLY A 276 -2.03 -4.03 21.17
CA GLY A 276 -3.23 -3.49 20.53
C GLY A 276 -3.33 -3.84 19.05
N LYS A 277 -3.61 -2.84 18.21
CA LYS A 277 -3.87 -3.05 16.78
C LYS A 277 -2.63 -3.45 15.99
N ALA A 278 -1.45 -2.97 16.37
CA ALA A 278 -0.19 -3.39 15.75
C ALA A 278 0.11 -4.87 16.02
N GLN A 279 -0.14 -5.35 17.24
CA GLN A 279 -0.03 -6.78 17.58
C GLN A 279 -1.00 -7.62 16.76
N ALA A 280 -2.26 -7.24 16.70
CA ALA A 280 -3.27 -7.95 15.90
C ALA A 280 -2.89 -8.01 14.42
N PHE A 281 -2.41 -6.90 13.86
CA PHE A 281 -1.95 -6.85 12.47
C PHE A 281 -0.74 -7.77 12.22
N ALA A 282 0.26 -7.74 13.11
CA ALA A 282 1.43 -8.61 13.01
C ALA A 282 1.07 -10.10 13.11
N LYS A 283 0.14 -10.46 14.02
CA LYS A 283 -0.39 -11.83 14.12
C LYS A 283 -1.10 -12.22 12.83
N ALA A 284 -1.98 -11.35 12.31
CA ALA A 284 -2.72 -11.62 11.07
C ALA A 284 -1.78 -11.80 9.87
N PHE A 285 -0.77 -10.94 9.73
CA PHE A 285 0.26 -11.09 8.70
C PHE A 285 1.01 -12.42 8.82
N SER A 286 1.39 -12.81 10.03
CA SER A 286 2.12 -14.06 10.28
C SER A 286 1.26 -15.30 10.02
N ILE A 287 -0.02 -15.29 10.39
CA ILE A 287 -0.97 -16.37 10.10
C ILE A 287 -1.20 -16.49 8.59
N ASN A 288 -1.36 -15.36 7.87
CA ASN A 288 -1.45 -15.39 6.42
C ASN A 288 -0.19 -16.03 5.78
N TYR A 289 0.99 -15.72 6.30
CA TYR A 289 2.22 -16.39 5.86
C TYR A 289 2.17 -17.90 6.11
N MET A 290 1.73 -18.34 7.30
CA MET A 290 1.58 -19.78 7.61
C MET A 290 0.60 -20.47 6.65
N LEU A 291 -0.53 -19.83 6.34
CA LEU A 291 -1.53 -20.38 5.42
C LEU A 291 -1.00 -20.58 4.00
N ASN A 292 -0.02 -19.78 3.57
CA ASN A 292 0.55 -19.84 2.22
C ASN A 292 1.82 -20.71 2.14
N PHE A 293 2.63 -20.76 3.21
CA PHE A 293 3.98 -21.31 3.16
C PHE A 293 4.33 -22.27 4.30
N GLY A 294 3.46 -22.43 5.31
CA GLY A 294 3.69 -23.25 6.49
C GLY A 294 2.93 -24.58 6.47
N ASP A 295 2.93 -25.26 7.63
CA ASP A 295 2.04 -26.40 7.84
C ASP A 295 0.59 -25.92 7.98
N PHE A 296 -0.32 -26.51 7.20
CA PHE A 296 -1.71 -26.09 7.16
C PHE A 296 -2.41 -26.25 8.52
N TYR A 297 -2.13 -27.32 9.27
CA TYR A 297 -2.83 -27.60 10.52
C TYR A 297 -2.38 -26.65 11.64
N GLU A 298 -1.09 -26.30 11.68
CA GLU A 298 -0.58 -25.25 12.57
C GLU A 298 -1.18 -23.88 12.20
N ALA A 299 -1.29 -23.58 10.91
CA ALA A 299 -1.91 -22.35 10.44
C ALA A 299 -3.41 -22.28 10.79
N GLU A 300 -4.13 -23.41 10.68
CA GLU A 300 -5.54 -23.56 11.04
C GLU A 300 -5.75 -23.33 12.54
N GLU A 301 -4.89 -23.91 13.40
CA GLU A 301 -4.92 -23.64 14.84
C GLU A 301 -4.68 -22.15 15.16
N ALA A 302 -3.66 -21.55 14.56
CA ALA A 302 -3.36 -20.13 14.75
C ALA A 302 -4.51 -19.22 14.28
N TYR A 303 -5.14 -19.53 13.16
CA TYR A 303 -6.32 -18.82 12.66
C TYR A 303 -7.52 -18.94 13.61
N GLU A 304 -7.84 -20.15 14.08
CA GLU A 304 -8.96 -20.36 15.00
C GLU A 304 -8.76 -19.62 16.33
N ASN A 305 -7.52 -19.63 16.86
CA ASN A 305 -7.16 -18.86 18.05
C ASN A 305 -7.31 -17.35 17.80
N PHE A 306 -6.81 -16.85 16.66
CA PHE A 306 -6.96 -15.44 16.29
C PHE A 306 -8.44 -15.02 16.19
N LYS A 307 -9.28 -15.84 15.57
CA LYS A 307 -10.72 -15.60 15.45
C LYS A 307 -11.40 -15.61 16.82
N ALA A 308 -11.00 -16.52 17.72
CA ALA A 308 -11.53 -16.61 19.08
C ALA A 308 -11.16 -15.41 19.95
N GLU A 309 -9.97 -14.84 19.77
CA GLU A 309 -9.53 -13.60 20.42
C GLU A 309 -10.30 -12.36 19.92
N ASN A 310 -10.85 -12.43 18.71
CA ASN A 310 -11.60 -11.36 18.02
C ASN A 310 -10.93 -9.96 18.10
N PRO A 311 -9.68 -9.81 17.61
CA PRO A 311 -8.92 -8.55 17.73
C PRO A 311 -9.46 -7.41 16.83
N GLY A 312 -10.42 -7.71 15.96
CA GLY A 312 -11.12 -6.77 15.09
C GLY A 312 -11.78 -7.50 13.92
N GLN A 313 -13.00 -7.08 13.56
CA GLN A 313 -13.77 -7.72 12.49
C GLN A 313 -13.03 -7.64 11.14
N ASP A 314 -12.52 -6.46 10.76
CA ASP A 314 -11.80 -6.25 9.49
C ASP A 314 -10.64 -7.25 9.30
N LEU A 315 -9.78 -7.42 10.32
CA LEU A 315 -8.66 -8.37 10.26
C LEU A 315 -9.12 -9.82 10.23
N THR A 316 -10.20 -10.13 10.96
CA THR A 316 -10.80 -11.47 10.99
C THR A 316 -11.39 -11.84 9.64
N ASP A 317 -12.04 -10.89 8.96
CA ASP A 317 -12.62 -11.09 7.62
C ASP A 317 -11.52 -11.30 6.56
N ILE A 318 -10.45 -10.50 6.63
CA ILE A 318 -9.26 -10.66 5.80
C ILE A 318 -8.67 -12.06 5.98
N LEU A 319 -8.41 -12.48 7.23
CA LEU A 319 -7.86 -13.80 7.50
C LEU A 319 -8.82 -14.94 7.15
N THR A 320 -10.12 -14.75 7.31
CA THR A 320 -11.10 -15.75 6.88
C THR A 320 -11.07 -15.96 5.37
N THR A 321 -10.86 -14.89 4.61
CA THR A 321 -10.62 -14.99 3.16
C THR A 321 -9.36 -15.80 2.85
N ALA A 322 -8.25 -15.52 3.55
CA ALA A 322 -7.00 -16.26 3.42
C ALA A 322 -7.17 -17.76 3.74
N TYR A 323 -7.83 -18.06 4.87
CA TYR A 323 -8.09 -19.41 5.33
C TYR A 323 -8.97 -20.18 4.35
N ASN A 324 -10.05 -19.58 3.86
CA ASN A 324 -10.93 -20.20 2.86
C ASN A 324 -10.19 -20.51 1.56
N ASN A 325 -9.24 -19.66 1.14
CA ASN A 325 -8.40 -19.94 -0.02
C ASN A 325 -7.45 -21.12 0.24
N ALA A 326 -6.76 -21.15 1.38
CA ALA A 326 -5.89 -22.25 1.76
C ALA A 326 -6.66 -23.57 1.91
N LEU A 327 -7.90 -23.53 2.43
CA LEU A 327 -8.76 -24.70 2.61
C LEU A 327 -9.04 -25.45 1.29
N ARG A 328 -9.06 -24.74 0.15
CA ARG A 328 -9.26 -25.33 -1.18
C ARG A 328 -8.13 -26.27 -1.60
N VAL A 329 -6.94 -26.09 -1.03
CA VAL A 329 -5.73 -26.87 -1.33
C VAL A 329 -5.15 -27.55 -0.08
N LYS A 330 -5.98 -27.71 0.97
CA LYS A 330 -5.61 -28.38 2.23
C LYS A 330 -5.05 -29.79 1.98
N PRO A 331 -3.96 -30.20 2.67
CA PRO A 331 -3.45 -31.57 2.60
C PRO A 331 -4.54 -32.63 2.86
N GLY A 332 -4.57 -33.66 2.02
CA GLY A 332 -5.59 -34.71 2.06
C GLY A 332 -6.83 -34.44 1.20
N ASN A 333 -7.05 -33.19 0.75
CA ASN A 333 -8.06 -32.92 -0.27
C ASN A 333 -7.59 -33.39 -1.65
N GLU A 334 -8.56 -33.60 -2.54
CA GLU A 334 -8.26 -33.78 -3.96
C GLU A 334 -7.67 -32.48 -4.53
N ALA A 335 -6.52 -32.58 -5.21
CA ALA A 335 -5.90 -31.44 -5.87
C ALA A 335 -6.86 -30.87 -6.95
N PRO A 336 -7.02 -29.53 -7.05
CA PRO A 336 -7.90 -28.93 -8.05
C PRO A 336 -7.52 -29.36 -9.47
N GLU A 337 -8.51 -29.80 -10.25
CA GLU A 337 -8.29 -30.15 -11.65
C GLU A 337 -7.97 -28.90 -12.48
N PHE A 338 -6.98 -29.02 -13.37
CA PHE A 338 -6.66 -28.02 -14.37
C PHE A 338 -6.11 -28.71 -15.63
N THR A 339 -6.24 -28.01 -16.76
CA THR A 339 -5.66 -28.38 -18.05
C THR A 339 -4.82 -27.21 -18.54
N LEU A 340 -3.59 -27.49 -18.96
CA LEU A 340 -2.66 -26.51 -19.50
C LEU A 340 -2.16 -26.96 -20.86
N THR A 341 -1.69 -26.01 -21.67
CA THR A 341 -1.01 -26.30 -22.93
C THR A 341 0.49 -26.48 -22.68
N ASP A 342 1.06 -27.59 -23.13
CA ASP A 342 2.49 -27.86 -23.04
C ASP A 342 3.32 -27.07 -24.08
N ILE A 343 4.64 -27.28 -24.07
CA ILE A 343 5.56 -26.61 -25.01
C ILE A 343 5.38 -27.03 -26.49
N ASN A 344 4.67 -28.12 -26.75
CA ASN A 344 4.39 -28.64 -28.09
C ASN A 344 3.00 -28.21 -28.59
N GLY A 345 2.21 -27.52 -27.76
CA GLY A 345 0.84 -27.12 -28.08
C GLY A 345 -0.20 -28.17 -27.75
N GLU A 346 0.15 -29.24 -27.03
CA GLU A 346 -0.78 -30.28 -26.62
C GLU A 346 -1.43 -29.93 -25.27
N GLU A 347 -2.70 -30.27 -25.11
CA GLU A 347 -3.39 -30.13 -23.82
C GLU A 347 -2.97 -31.26 -22.87
N VAL A 348 -2.58 -30.89 -21.65
CA VAL A 348 -2.19 -31.80 -20.58
C VAL A 348 -3.02 -31.47 -19.34
N SER A 349 -3.72 -32.48 -18.81
CA SER A 349 -4.57 -32.34 -17.62
C SER A 349 -3.91 -32.97 -16.40
N LEU A 350 -4.18 -32.44 -15.20
CA LEU A 350 -3.66 -33.03 -13.97
C LEU A 350 -4.11 -34.50 -13.80
N SER A 351 -5.33 -34.81 -14.23
CA SER A 351 -5.88 -36.16 -14.23
C SER A 351 -5.14 -37.17 -15.13
N ASP A 352 -4.32 -36.71 -16.09
CA ASP A 352 -3.49 -37.60 -16.91
C ASP A 352 -2.37 -38.29 -16.09
N PHE A 353 -2.05 -37.73 -14.92
CA PHE A 353 -1.01 -38.23 -14.02
C PHE A 353 -1.55 -39.07 -12.84
N ARG A 354 -2.83 -39.46 -12.86
CA ARG A 354 -3.42 -40.27 -11.77
C ARG A 354 -2.60 -41.53 -11.47
N ASN A 355 -2.58 -41.90 -10.19
CA ASN A 355 -1.81 -43.03 -9.64
C ASN A 355 -0.27 -42.87 -9.68
N LYS A 356 0.22 -41.66 -9.96
CA LYS A 356 1.64 -41.30 -9.78
C LYS A 356 1.77 -40.28 -8.66
N VAL A 357 2.96 -40.22 -8.07
CA VAL A 357 3.36 -39.04 -7.29
C VAL A 357 3.70 -37.95 -8.29
N VAL A 358 3.02 -36.81 -8.18
CA VAL A 358 3.21 -35.65 -9.05
C VAL A 358 3.78 -34.53 -8.21
N TYR A 359 4.89 -33.96 -8.66
CA TYR A 359 5.47 -32.75 -8.10
C TYR A 359 5.10 -31.59 -9.03
N LEU A 360 4.47 -30.56 -8.49
CA LEU A 360 4.09 -29.35 -9.20
C LEU A 360 4.99 -28.20 -8.76
N ASP A 361 5.59 -27.52 -9.72
CA ASP A 361 6.43 -26.35 -9.51
C ASP A 361 5.88 -25.19 -10.35
N PHE A 362 5.49 -24.11 -9.67
CA PHE A 362 4.91 -22.92 -10.27
C PHE A 362 5.94 -21.80 -10.24
N TRP A 363 6.49 -21.46 -11.41
CA TRP A 363 7.52 -20.44 -11.55
C TRP A 363 7.30 -19.56 -12.78
N ALA A 364 8.09 -18.51 -12.90
CA ALA A 364 8.14 -17.66 -14.08
C ALA A 364 9.56 -17.18 -14.35
N SER A 365 9.90 -16.94 -15.62
CA SER A 365 11.25 -16.49 -16.03
C SER A 365 11.70 -15.16 -15.43
N TRP A 366 10.74 -14.38 -14.92
CA TRP A 366 10.97 -13.10 -14.23
C TRP A 366 10.95 -13.24 -12.70
N CYS A 367 10.71 -14.44 -12.15
CA CYS A 367 10.76 -14.70 -10.71
C CYS A 367 12.22 -14.89 -10.26
N GLY A 368 12.81 -13.85 -9.67
CA GLY A 368 14.20 -13.87 -9.21
C GLY A 368 14.54 -15.04 -8.26
N PRO A 369 13.77 -15.29 -7.19
CA PRO A 369 13.97 -16.46 -6.33
C PRO A 369 13.86 -17.79 -7.07
N CYS A 370 12.82 -17.99 -7.89
CA CYS A 370 12.63 -19.21 -8.67
C CYS A 370 13.83 -19.49 -9.58
N MET A 371 14.37 -18.46 -10.25
CA MET A 371 15.55 -18.60 -11.11
C MET A 371 16.83 -18.97 -10.36
N ARG A 372 16.92 -18.69 -9.05
CA ARG A 372 18.05 -19.13 -8.21
C ARG A 372 17.91 -20.58 -7.75
N GLU A 373 16.70 -21.14 -7.80
CA GLU A 373 16.44 -22.55 -7.47
C GLU A 373 16.68 -23.48 -8.67
N VAL A 374 16.68 -22.94 -9.89
CA VAL A 374 17.00 -23.70 -11.11
C VAL A 374 18.48 -24.16 -11.07
N PRO A 375 18.77 -25.45 -11.25
CA PRO A 375 20.13 -26.03 -11.13
C PRO A 375 21.19 -25.46 -12.08
#